data_AF-A0A7J4N961-F1
#
_entry.id   AF-A0A7J4N961-F1
#
_cell.length_a   1.000
_cell.length_b   1.000
_cell.length_c   1.000
_cell.angle_alpha   90.00
_cell.angle_beta   90.00
_cell.angle_gamma   90.00
#
_symmetry.space_group_name_H-M   'P 1'
#
loop_
_entity.id
_entity.type
_entity.pdbx_description
1 polymer ?
#
loop_
_entity_poly.entity_id
_entity_poly.type
_entity_poly.pdbx_seq_one_letter_code
_entity_poly.pdbx_strand_id
1 'polypeptide(L)'
;MITLIVVIAASSFAIFISQRQEATQDQQLLEQKRALENVTVLGVRPQLNTTSGNTWKSMNFTISSLHTGITSIESIWINGYPLYNGTMYRIGPSGSLIGETYSFTSGIKMDELEYIYLNVTSENLFNKGAVFLVDRNINIELSTELLNSFHVNFVPPSAIITIDVLPLWNNTLSRYDMSFLLDASLSDQIPPGYVLNYSWIVDHSGSMNYYWGRKVVSDVQLTAGDSVTLMVTNNFGMVGIKTLMY
;
A
#
# COMPACT_ATOMS: atom_id res chain seq x y z
N MET A 1 -52.31 47.49 19.84
CA MET A 1 -51.18 47.54 18.88
C MET A 1 -49.90 46.93 19.46
N ILE A 2 -49.48 47.30 20.68
CA ILE A 2 -48.30 46.75 21.36
C ILE A 2 -48.38 45.21 21.51
N THR A 3 -49.53 44.66 21.90
CA THR A 3 -49.74 43.21 22.05
C THR A 3 -49.50 42.43 20.75
N LEU A 4 -49.90 42.97 19.59
CA LEU A 4 -49.67 42.34 18.30
C LEU A 4 -48.17 42.29 17.96
N ILE A 5 -47.44 43.37 18.24
CA ILE A 5 -46.00 43.46 18.01
C ILE A 5 -45.25 42.45 18.89
N VAL A 6 -45.65 42.32 20.16
CA VAL A 6 -45.05 41.34 21.10
C VAL A 6 -45.29 39.91 20.64
N VAL A 7 -46.51 39.58 20.16
CA VAL A 7 -46.81 38.24 19.64
C VAL A 7 -46.00 37.93 18.38
N ILE A 8 -45.88 38.88 17.45
CA ILE A 8 -45.06 38.68 16.24
C ILE A 8 -43.59 38.49 16.58
N ALA A 9 -43.04 39.30 17.50
CA ALA A 9 -41.66 39.18 17.97
C ALA A 9 -41.38 37.85 18.70
N ALA A 10 -42.31 37.41 19.56
CA ALA A 10 -42.19 36.14 20.27
C ALA A 10 -42.26 34.94 19.30
N SER A 11 -43.16 34.96 18.32
CA SER A 11 -43.29 33.89 17.32
C SER A 11 -42.07 33.80 16.40
N SER A 12 -41.53 34.94 15.96
CA SER A 12 -40.31 34.97 15.13
C SER A 12 -39.08 34.50 15.90
N PHE A 13 -38.97 34.83 17.19
CA PHE A 13 -37.90 34.31 18.06
C PHE A 13 -38.03 32.80 18.31
N ALA A 14 -39.26 32.28 18.47
CA ALA A 14 -39.50 30.84 18.63
C ALA A 14 -39.09 30.05 17.37
N ILE A 15 -39.43 30.54 16.17
CA ILE A 15 -39.00 29.95 14.89
C ILE A 15 -37.47 29.95 14.80
N PHE A 16 -36.82 31.07 15.15
CA PHE A 16 -35.37 31.17 15.15
C PHE A 16 -34.71 30.15 16.11
N ILE A 17 -35.24 29.98 17.33
CA ILE A 17 -34.73 28.97 18.27
C ILE A 17 -34.89 27.57 17.70
N SER A 18 -36.06 27.25 17.14
CA SER A 18 -36.32 25.93 16.54
C SER A 18 -35.33 25.60 15.42
N GLN A 19 -35.14 26.54 14.49
CA GLN A 19 -34.18 26.39 13.39
C GLN A 19 -32.74 26.23 13.89
N ARG A 20 -32.36 26.96 14.94
CA ARG A 20 -31.01 26.86 15.52
C ARG A 20 -30.80 25.54 16.25
N GLN A 21 -31.81 25.02 16.94
CA GLN A 21 -31.76 23.71 17.60
C GLN A 21 -31.62 22.59 16.57
N GLU A 22 -32.42 22.62 15.51
CA GLU A 22 -32.34 21.67 14.38
C GLU A 22 -30.93 21.67 13.76
N ALA A 23 -30.43 22.85 13.38
CA ALA A 23 -29.08 22.97 12.82
C ALA A 23 -27.97 22.45 13.77
N THR A 24 -28.13 22.67 15.09
CA THR A 24 -27.17 22.17 16.09
C THR A 24 -27.22 20.65 16.21
N GLN A 25 -28.42 20.06 16.19
CA GLN A 25 -28.60 18.61 16.23
C GLN A 25 -28.05 17.95 14.97
N ASP A 26 -28.30 18.53 13.80
CA ASP A 26 -27.76 18.04 12.53
C ASP A 26 -26.23 18.07 12.49
N GLN A 27 -25.64 19.16 13.00
CA GLN A 27 -24.19 19.26 13.12
C GLN A 27 -23.62 18.19 14.07
N GLN A 28 -24.23 18.01 15.24
CA GLN A 28 -23.80 16.98 16.20
C GLN A 28 -23.91 15.56 15.61
N LEU A 29 -24.98 15.27 14.87
CA LEU A 29 -25.16 13.99 14.21
C LEU A 29 -24.10 13.78 13.12
N LEU A 30 -23.78 14.81 12.35
CA LEU A 30 -22.74 14.76 11.32
C LEU A 30 -21.35 14.52 11.94
N GLU A 31 -21.03 15.23 13.03
CA GLU A 31 -19.77 15.05 13.77
C GLU A 31 -19.68 13.64 14.36
N GLN A 32 -20.79 13.11 14.89
CA GLN A 32 -20.84 11.74 15.37
C GLN A 32 -20.62 10.72 14.24
N LYS A 33 -21.28 10.90 13.09
CA LYS A 33 -21.08 10.05 11.90
C LYS A 33 -19.63 10.07 11.44
N ARG A 34 -19.04 11.27 11.35
CA ARG A 34 -17.63 11.48 11.00
C ARG A 34 -16.72 10.74 11.98
N ALA A 35 -16.97 10.84 13.28
CA ALA A 35 -16.16 10.19 14.32
C ALA A 35 -16.27 8.66 14.30
N LEU A 36 -17.38 8.11 13.80
CA LEU A 36 -17.61 6.67 13.69
C LEU A 36 -17.13 6.08 12.35
N GLU A 37 -16.85 6.91 11.35
CA GLU A 37 -16.35 6.46 10.06
C GLU A 37 -14.92 5.95 10.19
N ASN A 38 -14.71 4.70 9.79
CA ASN A 38 -13.43 4.03 9.87
C ASN A 38 -13.21 3.22 8.60
N VAL A 39 -12.39 3.74 7.71
CA VAL A 39 -11.97 3.07 6.48
C VAL A 39 -10.47 2.90 6.53
N THR A 40 -9.98 1.74 6.09
CA THR A 40 -8.55 1.45 6.07
C THR A 40 -8.14 0.69 4.83
N VAL A 41 -6.89 0.92 4.41
CA VAL A 41 -6.25 0.12 3.37
C VAL A 41 -5.47 -1.00 4.06
N LEU A 42 -5.91 -2.24 3.87
CA LEU A 42 -5.34 -3.41 4.56
C LEU A 42 -4.03 -3.88 3.93
N GLY A 43 -3.87 -3.65 2.63
CA GLY A 43 -2.69 -4.11 1.93
C GLY A 43 -2.61 -3.57 0.51
N VAL A 44 -1.37 -3.53 0.03
CA VAL A 44 -1.03 -3.40 -1.38
C VAL A 44 -0.46 -4.72 -1.86
N ARG A 45 -0.65 -5.04 -3.14
CA ARG A 45 0.03 -6.13 -3.84
C ARG A 45 0.47 -5.60 -5.19
N PRO A 46 1.69 -5.04 -5.28
CA PRO A 46 2.19 -4.52 -6.53
C PRO A 46 2.59 -5.66 -7.47
N GLN A 47 2.50 -5.42 -8.78
CA GLN A 47 2.96 -6.32 -9.83
C GLN A 47 4.12 -5.67 -10.58
N LEU A 48 5.26 -6.36 -10.63
CA LEU A 48 6.46 -5.86 -11.29
C LEU A 48 6.26 -5.68 -12.80
N ASN A 49 6.80 -4.60 -13.35
CA ASN A 49 6.96 -4.45 -14.78
C ASN A 49 8.20 -5.24 -15.24
N THR A 50 7.97 -6.38 -15.88
CA THR A 50 9.03 -7.28 -16.36
C THR A 50 9.89 -6.67 -17.47
N THR A 51 9.45 -5.60 -18.12
CA THR A 51 10.19 -4.94 -19.20
C THR A 51 11.24 -3.97 -18.67
N SER A 52 10.91 -3.20 -17.63
CA SER A 52 11.81 -2.20 -17.03
C SER A 52 12.54 -2.72 -15.78
N GLY A 53 11.97 -3.70 -15.07
CA GLY A 53 12.54 -4.32 -13.87
C GLY A 53 12.59 -3.41 -12.63
N ASN A 54 12.39 -2.11 -12.77
CA ASN A 54 12.49 -1.11 -11.69
C ASN A 54 11.19 -0.34 -11.42
N THR A 55 10.11 -0.65 -12.15
CA THR A 55 8.80 -0.01 -11.95
C THR A 55 7.69 -1.01 -11.72
N TRP A 56 6.63 -0.58 -11.05
CA TRP A 56 5.39 -1.35 -10.92
C TRP A 56 4.53 -1.19 -12.17
N LYS A 57 4.02 -2.30 -12.69
CA LYS A 57 3.05 -2.35 -13.80
C LYS A 57 1.64 -2.03 -13.32
N SER A 58 1.26 -2.61 -12.19
CA SER A 58 -0.04 -2.41 -11.54
C SER A 58 0.09 -2.59 -10.03
N MET A 59 -0.91 -2.12 -9.29
CA MET A 59 -1.02 -2.27 -7.85
C MET A 59 -2.44 -2.68 -7.50
N ASN A 60 -2.56 -3.77 -6.75
CA ASN A 60 -3.83 -4.20 -6.20
C ASN A 60 -3.96 -3.74 -4.76
N PHE A 61 -5.04 -3.06 -4.43
CA PHE A 61 -5.33 -2.59 -3.08
C PHE A 61 -6.52 -3.33 -2.50
N THR A 62 -6.50 -3.55 -1.19
CA THR A 62 -7.69 -3.99 -0.46
C THR A 62 -8.08 -2.90 0.52
N ILE A 63 -9.27 -2.32 0.31
CA ILE A 63 -9.87 -1.32 1.19
C ILE A 63 -10.96 -2.02 1.99
N SER A 64 -11.01 -1.74 3.28
CA SER A 64 -12.05 -2.25 4.18
C SER A 64 -12.74 -1.08 4.87
N SER A 65 -14.07 -1.12 4.87
CA SER A 65 -14.89 -0.29 5.74
C SER A 65 -15.16 -1.05 7.03
N LEU A 66 -14.82 -0.46 8.17
CA LEU A 66 -15.24 -0.93 9.50
C LEU A 66 -16.41 -0.09 10.03
N HIS A 67 -16.94 0.80 9.20
CA HIS A 67 -18.09 1.63 9.55
C HIS A 67 -19.38 0.78 9.51
N THR A 68 -20.28 1.04 10.46
CA THR A 68 -21.61 0.40 10.55
C THR A 68 -22.65 1.15 9.73
N GLY A 69 -22.22 1.92 8.73
CA GLY A 69 -23.09 2.63 7.80
C GLY A 69 -22.46 2.62 6.41
N ILE A 70 -23.18 3.19 5.45
CA ILE A 70 -22.65 3.36 4.08
C ILE A 70 -21.58 4.45 4.11
N THR A 71 -20.39 4.13 3.62
CA THR A 71 -19.30 5.09 3.42
C THR A 71 -19.13 5.41 1.94
N SER A 72 -19.04 6.68 1.57
CA SER A 72 -18.76 7.11 0.21
C SER A 72 -17.33 7.62 0.10
N ILE A 73 -16.47 6.92 -0.62
CA ILE A 73 -15.10 7.37 -0.95
C ILE A 73 -15.19 8.29 -2.17
N GLU A 74 -14.85 9.56 -1.99
CA GLU A 74 -14.87 10.56 -3.05
C GLU A 74 -13.58 10.61 -3.84
N SER A 75 -12.44 10.34 -3.19
CA SER A 75 -11.15 10.32 -3.89
C SER A 75 -10.17 9.36 -3.24
N ILE A 76 -9.29 8.84 -4.10
CA ILE A 76 -8.15 8.04 -3.70
C ILE A 76 -6.92 8.64 -4.38
N TRP A 77 -5.88 8.87 -3.59
CA TRP A 77 -4.59 9.37 -4.06
C TRP A 77 -3.52 8.34 -3.78
N ILE A 78 -2.62 8.15 -4.74
CA ILE A 78 -1.47 7.25 -4.60
C ILE A 78 -0.22 8.07 -4.85
N ASN A 79 0.64 8.19 -3.84
CA ASN A 79 1.85 9.02 -3.89
C ASN A 79 1.57 10.46 -4.38
N GLY A 80 0.43 11.04 -3.96
CA GLY A 80 0.01 12.39 -4.36
C GLY A 80 -0.60 12.50 -5.76
N TYR A 81 -0.82 11.38 -6.46
CA TYR A 81 -1.54 11.35 -7.73
C TYR A 81 -2.98 10.88 -7.53
N PRO A 82 -4.00 11.68 -7.93
CA PRO A 82 -5.38 11.25 -7.79
C PRO A 82 -5.70 10.18 -8.83
N LEU A 83 -6.44 9.16 -8.41
CA LEU A 83 -7.06 8.20 -9.30
C LEU A 83 -8.27 8.82 -10.00
N TYR A 84 -8.44 8.52 -11.29
CA TYR A 84 -9.57 8.97 -12.09
C TYR A 84 -10.59 7.86 -12.30
N ASN A 85 -10.12 6.67 -12.66
CA ASN A 85 -10.95 5.49 -12.90
C ASN A 85 -10.21 4.23 -12.45
N GLY A 86 -10.85 3.08 -12.54
CA GLY A 86 -10.19 1.80 -12.26
C GLY A 86 -11.11 0.62 -12.46
N THR A 87 -10.56 -0.56 -12.20
CA THR A 87 -11.36 -1.78 -12.05
C THR A 87 -11.44 -2.12 -10.58
N MET A 88 -12.66 -2.19 -10.09
CA MET A 88 -12.99 -2.56 -8.73
C MET A 88 -13.59 -3.95 -8.74
N TYR A 89 -13.29 -4.73 -7.72
CA TYR A 89 -13.94 -6.01 -7.48
C TYR A 89 -14.55 -6.01 -6.09
N ARG A 90 -15.81 -6.45 -6.03
CA ARG A 90 -16.55 -6.68 -4.78
C ARG A 90 -16.83 -8.15 -4.61
N ILE A 91 -16.96 -8.61 -3.37
CA ILE A 91 -17.43 -9.96 -3.09
C ILE A 91 -18.96 -9.93 -3.15
N GLY A 92 -19.53 -10.59 -4.16
CA GLY A 92 -20.97 -10.74 -4.30
C GLY A 92 -21.57 -11.71 -3.27
N PRO A 93 -22.91 -11.79 -3.19
CA PRO A 93 -23.61 -12.64 -2.21
C PRO A 93 -23.26 -14.13 -2.28
N SER A 94 -22.82 -14.60 -3.45
CA SER A 94 -22.37 -15.99 -3.68
C SER A 94 -20.91 -16.24 -3.30
N GLY A 95 -20.19 -15.22 -2.79
CA GLY A 95 -18.74 -15.26 -2.58
C GLY A 95 -17.91 -15.01 -3.84
N SER A 96 -18.53 -14.77 -4.99
CA SER A 96 -17.85 -14.52 -6.26
C SER A 96 -17.35 -13.07 -6.35
N LEU A 97 -16.19 -12.85 -6.97
CA LEU A 97 -15.74 -11.49 -7.29
C LEU A 97 -16.53 -10.93 -8.48
N ILE A 98 -17.23 -9.83 -8.25
CA ILE A 98 -17.94 -9.06 -9.29
C ILE A 98 -17.05 -7.89 -9.68
N GLY A 99 -16.56 -7.90 -10.91
CA GLY A 99 -15.76 -6.82 -11.47
C GLY A 99 -16.63 -5.69 -12.00
N GLU A 100 -16.38 -4.47 -11.53
CA GLU A 100 -17.05 -3.26 -11.94
C GLU A 100 -16.00 -2.24 -12.39
N THR A 101 -16.19 -1.68 -13.59
CA THR A 101 -15.43 -0.49 -13.96
C THR A 101 -16.06 0.69 -13.25
N TYR A 102 -15.24 1.47 -12.53
CA TYR A 102 -15.72 2.63 -11.80
C TYR A 102 -14.98 3.90 -12.24
N SER A 103 -15.64 5.02 -12.07
CA SER A 103 -15.08 6.37 -12.22
C SER A 103 -15.25 7.11 -10.91
N PHE A 104 -14.22 7.80 -10.44
CA PHE A 104 -14.31 8.59 -9.20
C PHE A 104 -15.26 9.79 -9.31
N THR A 105 -15.75 10.13 -10.51
CA THR A 105 -16.78 11.17 -10.66
C THR A 105 -18.06 10.87 -9.87
N SER A 106 -18.38 9.59 -9.61
CA SER A 106 -19.58 9.18 -8.85
C SER A 106 -19.29 8.78 -7.41
N GLY A 107 -18.02 8.81 -6.97
CA GLY A 107 -17.58 8.19 -5.73
C GLY A 107 -17.69 6.65 -5.73
N ILE A 108 -17.08 6.01 -4.73
CA ILE A 108 -17.22 4.58 -4.46
C ILE A 108 -18.01 4.42 -3.17
N LYS A 109 -19.22 3.85 -3.27
CA LYS A 109 -20.04 3.53 -2.09
C LYS A 109 -19.63 2.18 -1.52
N MET A 110 -19.31 2.15 -0.25
CA MET A 110 -19.01 0.97 0.54
C MET A 110 -20.16 0.69 1.48
N ASP A 111 -20.68 -0.53 1.44
CA ASP A 111 -21.63 -1.02 2.45
C ASP A 111 -20.92 -1.29 3.78
N GLU A 112 -21.71 -1.60 4.79
CA GLU A 112 -21.22 -1.93 6.14
C GLU A 112 -20.31 -3.16 6.10
N LEU A 113 -19.13 -3.05 6.74
CA LEU A 113 -18.17 -4.16 6.84
C LEU A 113 -17.71 -4.74 5.48
N GLU A 114 -17.74 -3.92 4.43
CA GLU A 114 -17.36 -4.35 3.07
C GLU A 114 -15.85 -4.32 2.83
N TYR A 115 -15.39 -5.23 1.95
CA TYR A 115 -14.05 -5.23 1.35
C TYR A 115 -14.14 -4.94 -0.14
N ILE A 116 -13.29 -4.03 -0.60
CA ILE A 116 -13.15 -3.70 -2.00
C ILE A 116 -11.72 -3.98 -2.47
N TYR A 117 -11.60 -4.62 -3.61
CA TYR A 117 -10.32 -4.84 -4.29
C TYR A 117 -10.21 -3.88 -5.47
N LEU A 118 -9.18 -3.03 -5.47
CA LEU A 118 -8.94 -2.10 -6.57
C LEU A 118 -7.70 -2.55 -7.33
N ASN A 119 -7.81 -2.69 -8.65
CA ASN A 119 -6.66 -2.84 -9.53
C ASN A 119 -6.36 -1.49 -10.19
N VAL A 120 -5.16 -1.00 -9.97
CA VAL A 120 -4.69 0.29 -10.47
C VAL A 120 -3.46 0.11 -11.34
N THR A 121 -3.48 0.75 -12.50
CA THR A 121 -2.36 0.90 -13.41
C THR A 121 -2.01 2.38 -13.57
N SER A 122 -0.88 2.70 -14.20
CA SER A 122 -0.51 4.10 -14.48
C SER A 122 -1.51 4.83 -15.40
N GLU A 123 -2.32 4.10 -16.16
CA GLU A 123 -3.37 4.65 -17.02
C GLU A 123 -4.61 5.10 -16.25
N ASN A 124 -4.78 4.60 -15.03
CA ASN A 124 -5.92 4.88 -14.15
C ASN A 124 -5.79 6.21 -13.40
N LEU A 125 -4.61 6.84 -13.46
CA LEU A 125 -4.31 8.09 -12.77
C LEU A 125 -4.64 9.29 -13.66
N PHE A 126 -5.01 10.41 -13.02
CA PHE A 126 -5.19 11.68 -13.74
C PHE A 126 -3.93 12.10 -14.49
N ASN A 127 -2.75 11.91 -13.88
CA ASN A 127 -1.47 12.11 -14.54
C ASN A 127 -1.04 10.81 -15.24
N LYS A 128 -1.49 10.64 -16.47
CA LYS A 128 -1.11 9.51 -17.33
C LYS A 128 0.40 9.52 -17.53
N GLY A 129 1.09 8.56 -16.93
CA GLY A 129 2.56 8.47 -16.96
C GLY A 129 3.23 8.57 -15.59
N ALA A 130 2.47 8.65 -14.49
CA ALA A 130 3.06 8.46 -13.16
C ALA A 130 3.81 7.12 -13.10
N VAL A 131 5.06 7.18 -12.64
CA VAL A 131 5.94 6.03 -12.53
C VAL A 131 6.09 5.66 -11.07
N PHE A 132 5.71 4.44 -10.73
CA PHE A 132 5.92 3.90 -9.39
C PHE A 132 7.18 3.05 -9.38
N LEU A 133 8.19 3.51 -8.65
CA LEU A 133 9.45 2.79 -8.49
C LEU A 133 9.31 1.67 -7.44
N VAL A 134 10.02 0.56 -7.67
CA VAL A 134 9.95 -0.65 -6.84
C VAL A 134 10.47 -0.42 -5.41
N ASP A 135 11.48 0.42 -5.25
CA ASP A 135 12.21 0.70 -4.01
C ASP A 135 11.65 1.91 -3.22
N ARG A 136 10.46 2.41 -3.60
CA ARG A 136 9.85 3.58 -2.98
C ARG A 136 8.61 3.21 -2.17
N ASN A 137 8.31 4.06 -1.19
CA ASN A 137 7.08 3.99 -0.42
C ASN A 137 5.86 4.17 -1.32
N ILE A 138 4.76 3.54 -0.92
CA ILE A 138 3.44 3.75 -1.50
C ILE A 138 2.56 4.36 -0.42
N ASN A 139 2.28 5.64 -0.55
CA ASN A 139 1.33 6.38 0.26
C ASN A 139 -0.03 6.31 -0.43
N ILE A 140 -1.05 5.92 0.32
CA ILE A 140 -2.43 5.89 -0.14
C ILE A 140 -3.25 6.79 0.78
N GLU A 141 -3.93 7.76 0.18
CA GLU A 141 -4.86 8.64 0.87
C GLU A 141 -6.26 8.40 0.33
N LEU A 142 -7.21 8.23 1.24
CA LEU A 142 -8.63 8.11 0.94
C LEU A 142 -9.33 9.32 1.53
N SER A 143 -10.22 9.95 0.77
CA SER A 143 -11.12 10.99 1.30
C SER A 143 -12.57 10.58 1.11
N THR A 144 -13.40 10.81 2.12
CA THR A 144 -14.82 10.45 2.12
C THR A 144 -15.72 11.67 1.99
N GLU A 145 -17.00 11.43 1.67
CA GLU A 145 -18.05 12.45 1.61
C GLU A 145 -18.27 13.15 2.97
N LEU A 146 -17.96 12.46 4.08
CA LEU A 146 -17.99 13.05 5.42
C LEU A 146 -16.77 13.96 5.70
N LEU A 147 -15.89 14.19 4.71
CA LEU A 147 -14.64 14.95 4.80
C LEU A 147 -13.63 14.34 5.77
N ASN A 148 -13.68 13.02 5.99
CA ASN A 148 -12.58 12.32 6.65
C ASN A 148 -11.48 12.02 5.64
N SER A 149 -10.24 11.96 6.14
CA SER A 149 -9.09 11.51 5.37
C SER A 149 -8.40 10.37 6.10
N PHE A 150 -8.13 9.28 5.38
CA PHE A 150 -7.43 8.11 5.88
C PHE A 150 -6.15 7.94 5.09
N HIS A 151 -5.01 7.85 5.78
CA HIS A 151 -3.70 7.73 5.15
C HIS A 151 -3.00 6.45 5.60
N VAL A 152 -2.52 5.67 4.65
CA VAL A 152 -1.70 4.47 4.90
C VAL A 152 -0.42 4.56 4.07
N ASN A 153 0.72 4.29 4.69
CA ASN A 153 2.02 4.25 4.03
C ASN A 153 2.59 2.82 4.05
N PHE A 154 2.86 2.28 2.88
CA PHE A 154 3.52 0.99 2.70
C PHE A 154 5.00 1.22 2.37
N VAL A 155 5.86 0.75 3.28
CA VAL A 155 7.32 0.88 3.17
C VAL A 155 7.92 -0.44 2.67
N PRO A 156 8.72 -0.44 1.59
CA PRO A 156 9.40 -1.64 1.15
C PRO A 156 10.42 -2.14 2.19
N PRO A 157 10.72 -3.44 2.22
CA PRO A 157 11.76 -3.98 3.08
C PRO A 157 13.13 -3.39 2.78
N SER A 158 13.93 -3.17 3.82
CA SER A 158 15.32 -2.75 3.64
C SER A 158 16.14 -3.96 3.23
N ALA A 159 16.70 -3.95 2.02
CA ALA A 159 17.63 -4.99 1.59
C ALA A 159 19.04 -4.62 2.08
N ILE A 160 19.56 -5.39 3.03
CA ILE A 160 20.89 -5.25 3.62
C ILE A 160 21.68 -6.51 3.32
N ILE A 161 22.77 -6.34 2.56
CA ILE A 161 23.68 -7.41 2.17
C ILE A 161 24.86 -7.44 3.14
N THR A 162 25.11 -8.60 3.72
CA THR A 162 26.39 -8.93 4.39
C THR A 162 27.00 -10.11 3.65
N ILE A 163 28.31 -10.05 3.39
CA ILE A 163 29.05 -11.13 2.76
C ILE A 163 30.18 -11.51 3.71
N ASP A 164 30.14 -12.75 4.19
CA ASP A 164 31.21 -13.34 5.00
C ASP A 164 31.96 -14.39 4.19
N VAL A 165 33.26 -14.54 4.44
CA VAL A 165 34.08 -15.58 3.81
C VAL A 165 34.19 -16.76 4.76
N LEU A 166 33.71 -17.92 4.33
CA LEU A 166 33.79 -19.18 5.05
C LEU A 166 34.88 -20.08 4.45
N PRO A 167 35.88 -20.52 5.23
CA PRO A 167 36.78 -21.57 4.78
C PRO A 167 36.05 -22.92 4.81
N LEU A 168 35.83 -23.53 3.66
CA LEU A 168 35.30 -24.89 3.54
C LEU A 168 36.42 -25.86 3.21
N TRP A 169 36.53 -26.93 3.99
CA TRP A 169 37.50 -27.98 3.72
C TRP A 169 37.05 -28.82 2.52
N ASN A 170 37.83 -28.83 1.45
CA ASN A 170 37.61 -29.66 0.27
C ASN A 170 38.36 -30.99 0.44
N ASN A 171 37.61 -32.06 0.71
CA ASN A 171 38.15 -33.41 0.88
C ASN A 171 38.86 -33.95 -0.38
N THR A 172 38.42 -33.55 -1.57
CA THR A 172 38.97 -34.03 -2.85
C THR A 172 40.35 -33.44 -3.11
N LEU A 173 40.55 -32.16 -2.80
CA LEU A 173 41.80 -31.43 -3.02
C LEU A 173 42.68 -31.33 -1.78
N SER A 174 42.20 -31.82 -0.62
CA SER A 174 42.87 -31.71 0.68
C SER A 174 43.33 -30.28 1.00
N ARG A 175 42.45 -29.29 0.72
CA ARG A 175 42.71 -27.86 0.96
C ARG A 175 41.45 -27.14 1.40
N TYR A 176 41.60 -25.95 1.98
CA TYR A 176 40.47 -25.04 2.18
C TYR A 176 40.15 -24.33 0.87
N ASP A 177 38.92 -24.47 0.40
CA ASP A 177 38.34 -23.56 -0.59
C ASP A 177 37.58 -22.45 0.16
N MET A 178 37.60 -21.24 -0.38
CA MET A 178 36.82 -20.13 0.18
C MET A 178 35.40 -20.23 -0.35
N SER A 179 34.39 -20.04 0.49
CA SER A 179 33.00 -19.89 0.03
C SER A 179 32.42 -18.63 0.64
N PHE A 180 31.46 -18.03 -0.05
CA PHE A 180 30.87 -16.77 0.38
C PHE A 180 29.51 -17.04 1.01
N LEU A 181 29.36 -16.69 2.28
CA LEU A 181 28.07 -16.68 2.96
C LEU A 181 27.40 -15.34 2.67
N LEU A 182 26.29 -15.39 1.94
CA LEU A 182 25.41 -14.25 1.72
C LEU A 182 24.40 -14.23 2.86
N ASP A 183 24.39 -13.16 3.65
CA ASP A 183 23.55 -13.01 4.83
C ASP A 183 22.68 -11.75 4.74
N ALA A 184 21.37 -11.95 4.70
CA ALA A 184 20.35 -10.91 4.69
C ALA A 184 19.66 -10.74 6.05
N SER A 185 20.21 -11.29 7.14
CA SER A 185 19.55 -11.25 8.46
C SER A 185 19.31 -9.84 8.99
N LEU A 186 20.11 -8.88 8.56
CA LEU A 186 19.90 -7.46 8.90
C LEU A 186 18.73 -6.83 8.13
N SER A 187 18.22 -7.50 7.09
CA SER A 187 17.06 -7.05 6.30
C SER A 187 15.71 -7.31 6.97
N ASP A 188 15.71 -7.98 8.11
CA ASP A 188 14.49 -8.31 8.84
C ASP A 188 13.81 -6.99 9.28
N GLN A 189 12.65 -6.69 8.68
CA GLN A 189 11.95 -5.43 8.92
C GLN A 189 11.43 -5.31 10.35
N ILE A 190 11.38 -4.07 10.82
CA ILE A 190 10.63 -3.62 11.99
C ILE A 190 9.15 -3.42 11.57
N PRO A 191 8.16 -3.72 12.44
CA PRO A 191 6.73 -3.63 12.13
C PRO A 191 6.29 -2.32 11.44
N PRO A 192 5.20 -2.34 10.63
CA PRO A 192 4.15 -3.36 10.59
C PRO A 192 4.38 -4.52 9.60
N GLY A 193 5.43 -4.45 8.78
CA GLY A 193 5.74 -5.49 7.79
C GLY A 193 6.71 -6.54 8.31
N TYR A 194 6.66 -7.74 7.73
CA TYR A 194 7.68 -8.76 7.90
C TYR A 194 8.08 -9.36 6.55
N VAL A 195 9.33 -9.79 6.45
CA VAL A 195 9.88 -10.37 5.23
C VAL A 195 9.34 -11.78 5.02
N LEU A 196 8.84 -12.04 3.82
CA LEU A 196 8.38 -13.37 3.37
C LEU A 196 9.44 -14.11 2.55
N ASN A 197 10.19 -13.39 1.72
CA ASN A 197 11.09 -13.99 0.75
C ASN A 197 12.40 -13.21 0.60
N TYR A 198 13.48 -13.97 0.37
CA TYR A 198 14.82 -13.46 0.08
C TYR A 198 15.30 -14.16 -1.20
N SER A 199 15.64 -13.36 -2.21
CA SER A 199 16.20 -13.84 -3.47
C SER A 199 17.53 -13.14 -3.72
N TRP A 200 18.54 -13.92 -4.05
CA TRP A 200 19.88 -13.44 -4.35
C TRP A 200 20.20 -13.68 -5.81
N ILE A 201 20.89 -12.73 -6.43
CA ILE A 201 21.45 -12.83 -7.76
C ILE A 201 22.93 -12.49 -7.64
N VAL A 202 23.80 -13.44 -7.97
CA VAL A 202 25.24 -13.24 -8.05
C VAL A 202 25.62 -13.19 -9.53
N ASP A 203 26.03 -12.02 -10.01
CA ASP A 203 26.58 -11.83 -11.34
C ASP A 203 28.10 -11.97 -11.26
N HIS A 204 28.62 -13.06 -11.83
CA HIS A 204 30.04 -13.37 -11.89
C HIS A 204 30.48 -13.52 -13.34
N SER A 205 31.35 -12.61 -13.79
CA SER A 205 31.84 -12.59 -15.17
C SER A 205 30.72 -12.65 -16.24
N GLY A 206 29.56 -12.05 -15.96
CA GLY A 206 28.38 -12.03 -16.84
C GLY A 206 27.47 -13.28 -16.72
N SER A 207 27.77 -14.21 -15.83
CA SER A 207 26.92 -15.35 -15.50
C SER A 207 26.10 -15.07 -14.24
N MET A 208 24.78 -15.12 -14.35
CA MET A 208 23.85 -14.91 -13.24
C MET A 208 23.55 -16.23 -12.51
N ASN A 209 23.87 -16.28 -11.22
CA ASN A 209 23.56 -17.39 -10.32
C ASN A 209 22.48 -16.95 -9.33
N TYR A 210 21.47 -17.81 -9.12
CA TYR A 210 20.30 -17.49 -8.31
C TYR A 210 20.27 -18.34 -7.04
N TYR A 211 20.02 -17.68 -5.90
CA TYR A 211 19.87 -18.37 -4.61
C TYR A 211 18.63 -17.85 -3.87
N TRP A 212 18.07 -18.69 -2.98
CA TRP A 212 16.90 -18.35 -2.19
C TRP A 212 17.13 -18.66 -0.71
N GLY A 213 16.71 -17.73 0.14
CA GLY A 213 16.80 -17.89 1.59
C GLY A 213 17.49 -16.72 2.28
N ARG A 214 17.22 -16.60 3.58
CA ARG A 214 17.76 -15.52 4.44
C ARG A 214 19.28 -15.55 4.56
N LYS A 215 19.85 -16.75 4.60
CA LYS A 215 21.30 -17.00 4.55
C LYS A 215 21.56 -18.10 3.54
N VAL A 216 22.50 -17.88 2.63
CA VAL A 216 22.85 -18.85 1.59
C VAL A 216 24.36 -18.87 1.41
N VAL A 217 24.92 -20.05 1.14
CA VAL A 217 26.34 -20.18 0.76
C VAL A 217 26.38 -20.20 -0.76
N SER A 218 27.11 -19.25 -1.34
CA SER A 218 27.38 -19.21 -2.76
C SER A 218 28.56 -20.14 -3.08
N ASP A 219 28.39 -20.95 -4.12
CA ASP A 219 29.41 -21.77 -4.75
C ASP A 219 30.28 -20.98 -5.75
N VAL A 220 29.92 -19.72 -6.01
CA VAL A 220 30.65 -18.82 -6.91
C VAL A 220 31.77 -18.11 -6.14
N GLN A 221 32.97 -18.11 -6.72
CA GLN A 221 34.11 -17.34 -6.20
C GLN A 221 34.00 -15.89 -6.64
N LEU A 222 33.60 -15.00 -5.72
CA LEU A 222 33.54 -13.57 -6.00
C LEU A 222 34.94 -12.99 -6.25
N THR A 223 35.05 -12.20 -7.30
CA THR A 223 36.24 -11.48 -7.77
C THR A 223 35.91 -10.00 -7.96
N ALA A 224 36.94 -9.17 -8.05
CA ALA A 224 36.76 -7.74 -8.22
C ALA A 224 35.97 -7.43 -9.50
N GLY A 225 34.87 -6.70 -9.37
CA GLY A 225 33.96 -6.36 -10.46
C GLY A 225 32.70 -7.21 -10.55
N ASP A 226 32.59 -8.27 -9.75
CA ASP A 226 31.34 -9.03 -9.61
C ASP A 226 30.30 -8.25 -8.81
N SER A 227 29.03 -8.63 -8.94
CA SER A 227 27.94 -7.98 -8.20
C SER A 227 27.02 -8.99 -7.52
N VAL A 228 26.58 -8.63 -6.31
CA VAL A 228 25.58 -9.40 -5.56
C VAL A 228 24.36 -8.52 -5.36
N THR A 229 23.23 -8.96 -5.89
CA THR A 229 21.94 -8.30 -5.73
C THR A 229 21.05 -9.12 -4.79
N LEU A 230 20.52 -8.46 -3.76
CA LEU A 230 19.53 -9.00 -2.84
C LEU A 230 18.19 -8.34 -3.13
N MET A 231 17.17 -9.18 -3.32
CA MET A 231 15.78 -8.79 -3.37
C MET A 231 15.04 -9.37 -2.17
N VAL A 232 14.40 -8.51 -1.40
CA VAL A 232 13.64 -8.86 -0.20
C VAL A 232 12.17 -8.53 -0.45
N THR A 233 11.25 -9.44 -0.17
CA THR A 233 9.80 -9.20 -0.35
C THR A 233 9.07 -9.33 0.97
N ASN A 234 8.24 -8.35 1.34
CA ASN A 234 7.46 -8.40 2.58
C ASN A 234 6.04 -8.97 2.39
N ASN A 235 5.29 -9.09 3.49
CA ASN A 235 3.91 -9.59 3.51
C ASN A 235 2.89 -8.71 2.77
N PHE A 236 3.27 -7.48 2.41
CA PHE A 236 2.51 -6.58 1.55
C PHE A 236 2.99 -6.64 0.09
N GLY A 237 3.78 -7.64 -0.29
CA GLY A 237 4.31 -7.78 -1.65
C GLY A 237 5.27 -6.67 -2.08
N MET A 238 5.67 -5.76 -1.18
CA MET A 238 6.65 -4.72 -1.47
C MET A 238 8.04 -5.33 -1.56
N VAL A 239 8.87 -4.78 -2.45
CA VAL A 239 10.20 -5.32 -2.72
C VAL A 239 11.28 -4.29 -2.40
N GLY A 240 12.24 -4.70 -1.58
CA GLY A 240 13.49 -4.00 -1.37
C GLY A 240 14.58 -4.60 -2.25
N ILE A 241 15.39 -3.75 -2.89
CA ILE A 241 16.49 -4.20 -3.75
C ILE A 241 17.77 -3.51 -3.30
N LYS A 242 18.85 -4.28 -3.17
CA LYS A 242 20.20 -3.76 -2.95
C LYS A 242 21.16 -4.51 -3.85
N THR A 243 22.05 -3.79 -4.51
CA THR A 243 23.20 -4.36 -5.22
C THR A 243 24.48 -3.90 -4.53
N LEU A 244 25.39 -4.85 -4.31
CA LEU A 244 26.73 -4.64 -3.78
C LEU A 244 27.74 -5.06 -4.86
N MET A 245 28.68 -4.18 -5.20
CA MET A 245 29.82 -4.53 -6.04
C MET A 245 30.94 -5.05 -5.14
N TYR A 246 31.59 -6.14 -5.56
CA TYR A 246 32.72 -6.75 -4.84
C TYR A 246 34.06 -6.28 -5.40
#